data_AF-A0ABD3MV03-F1
#
_entry.id   AF-A0ABD3MV03-F1
#
_cell.length_a   1.000
_cell.length_b   1.000
_cell.length_c   1.000
_cell.angle_alpha   90.00
_cell.angle_beta   90.00
_cell.angle_gamma   90.00
#
_symmetry.space_group_name_H-M   'P 1'
#
loop_
_entity.id
_entity.type
_entity.pdbx_description
1 polymer ?
#
loop_
_entity_poly.entity_id
_entity_poly.type
_entity_poly.pdbx_seq_one_letter_code
_entity_poly.pdbx_strand_id
1 'polypeptide(L)'
;MAPKVEIPSTSTLHVPFLSLHSKKPSSTWTLIPKSDFESAYGAFQALHIRDVSALPSSSTTTTTTATIPTTTCGVGKFQASDVQSLFASLDDQDKSSWCIENKDSHSALNLNKCDEKAPPTPDAFLDVNNINQRGYCSFLVQHSNAVKENLLSNLLPMAHLPVTNDGSTGEGDMMKVRHGPCLWLFFGKNYHSQDDGNSCALPGRPEHTDSVTHDGTWHYQLSGTKIWRLRPTTELLQQLKGKSGVNNNVHEQSLAGTKRKIDERGGSNDEGDKSKNYIEVECKQGDILVVNTRLWWHSTVIPSQDVPSISYARDFFFNTMDDNQDACNINKDEESYIAEASDELAESSMNNVDGTYAAEDIAADTILFTEHSMPDCELHRSKTNPNCQVVELEDDEGGESYMAVVTLRDIKAGEFFSILDSDDEDDSDNGEEDELNSGGGGEESDCGEEVEQCLPRT
;
A
#
# COMPACT_ATOMS: atom_id res chain seq x y z
N MET A 1 41.62 -9.39 40.70
CA MET A 1 40.28 -9.18 40.13
C MET A 1 40.18 -7.72 39.74
N ALA A 2 40.25 -7.42 38.45
CA ALA A 2 40.05 -6.06 37.93
C ALA A 2 38.54 -5.75 37.86
N PRO A 3 38.10 -4.52 38.13
CA PRO A 3 36.69 -4.17 38.07
C PRO A 3 36.25 -4.10 36.60
N LYS A 4 35.13 -4.77 36.31
CA LYS A 4 34.48 -4.82 35.00
C LYS A 4 33.88 -3.44 34.74
N VAL A 5 34.38 -2.75 33.71
CA VAL A 5 33.81 -1.49 33.22
C VAL A 5 32.56 -1.85 32.42
N GLU A 6 31.39 -1.46 32.91
CA GLU A 6 30.15 -1.53 32.15
C GLU A 6 30.16 -0.44 31.08
N ILE A 7 30.05 -0.88 29.82
CA ILE A 7 29.87 -0.01 28.66
C ILE A 7 28.38 0.35 28.61
N PRO A 8 27.99 1.63 28.46
CA PRO A 8 26.58 2.02 28.43
C PRO A 8 25.88 1.37 27.23
N SER A 9 24.76 0.71 27.50
CA SER A 9 23.87 0.12 26.51
C SER A 9 23.34 1.17 25.54
N THR A 10 23.19 0.74 24.29
CA THR A 10 22.69 1.44 23.10
C THR A 10 21.53 2.41 23.37
N SER A 11 21.66 3.64 22.87
CA SER A 11 20.60 4.65 22.85
C SER A 11 19.47 4.19 21.93
N THR A 12 18.41 3.63 22.50
CA THR A 12 17.15 3.36 21.81
C THR A 12 16.50 4.71 21.49
N LEU A 13 16.33 5.01 20.21
CA LEU A 13 15.66 6.22 19.76
C LEU A 13 14.17 6.08 20.09
N HIS A 14 13.74 6.60 21.23
CA HIS A 14 12.35 6.57 21.66
C HIS A 14 11.57 7.61 20.85
N VAL A 15 11.11 7.24 19.65
CA VAL A 15 10.17 8.09 18.91
C VAL A 15 8.88 8.12 19.74
N PRO A 16 8.45 9.28 20.29
CA PRO A 16 7.20 9.39 21.03
C PRO A 16 6.06 9.08 20.07
N PHE A 17 5.59 7.84 20.09
CA PHE A 17 4.39 7.46 19.38
C PHE A 17 3.21 8.05 20.15
N LEU A 18 2.66 9.15 19.65
CA LEU A 18 1.62 9.88 20.36
C LEU A 18 0.30 9.12 20.17
N SER A 19 -0.02 8.27 21.16
CA SER A 19 -1.31 7.59 21.19
C SER A 19 -2.35 8.54 21.78
N LEU A 20 -3.14 9.15 20.90
CA LEU A 20 -4.27 9.98 21.32
C LEU A 20 -5.39 9.07 21.80
N HIS A 21 -5.75 9.19 23.08
CA HIS A 21 -6.87 8.49 23.67
C HIS A 21 -8.07 9.44 23.69
N SER A 22 -9.21 8.98 23.17
CA SER A 22 -10.50 9.66 23.38
C SER A 22 -10.77 9.77 24.88
N LYS A 23 -10.88 11.00 25.42
CA LYS A 23 -10.91 11.22 26.88
C LYS A 23 -12.19 10.73 27.57
N LYS A 24 -13.26 10.36 26.86
CA LYS A 24 -14.48 9.72 27.39
C LYS A 24 -15.24 8.98 26.29
N PRO A 25 -15.99 7.90 26.60
CA PRO A 25 -17.02 7.39 25.70
C PRO A 25 -18.15 8.44 25.61
N SER A 26 -18.05 9.32 24.62
CA SER A 26 -19.11 10.25 24.24
C SER A 26 -19.93 9.60 23.12
N SER A 27 -21.22 9.92 23.04
CA SER A 27 -22.09 9.54 21.92
C SER A 27 -21.79 10.32 20.62
N THR A 28 -20.64 10.99 20.55
CA THR A 28 -20.17 11.83 19.46
C THR A 28 -18.71 11.53 19.22
N TRP A 29 -18.29 11.52 17.94
CA TRP A 29 -16.90 11.38 17.54
C TRP A 29 -16.02 12.32 18.36
N THR A 30 -14.95 11.80 18.97
CA THR A 30 -13.94 12.66 19.61
C THR A 30 -13.03 13.19 18.52
N LEU A 31 -13.33 14.40 18.05
CA LEU A 31 -12.47 15.09 17.09
C LEU A 31 -11.16 15.52 17.78
N ILE A 32 -10.06 15.41 17.04
CA ILE A 32 -8.71 15.78 17.45
C ILE A 32 -8.51 17.26 17.12
N PRO A 33 -8.05 18.11 18.05
CA PRO A 33 -7.70 19.49 17.71
C PRO A 33 -6.63 19.53 16.61
N LYS A 34 -6.78 20.40 15.61
CA LYS A 34 -5.77 20.62 14.55
C LYS A 34 -4.37 20.79 15.12
N SER A 35 -4.23 21.62 16.16
CA SER A 35 -2.96 21.84 16.85
C SER A 35 -2.31 20.55 17.38
N ASP A 36 -3.11 19.63 17.91
CA ASP A 36 -2.62 18.36 18.46
C ASP A 36 -2.20 17.42 17.33
N PHE A 37 -3.00 17.38 16.25
CA PHE A 37 -2.67 16.63 15.05
C PHE A 37 -1.37 17.14 14.40
N GLU A 38 -1.26 18.45 14.14
CA GLU A 38 -0.08 19.06 13.53
C GLU A 38 1.16 18.94 14.43
N SER A 39 1.00 19.10 15.74
CA SER A 39 2.10 18.93 16.68
C SER A 39 2.63 17.49 16.68
N ALA A 40 1.74 16.49 16.61
CA ALA A 40 2.14 15.09 16.62
C ALA A 40 2.63 14.64 15.24
N TYR A 41 1.78 14.74 14.21
CA TYR A 41 2.08 14.29 12.87
C TYR A 41 3.17 15.14 12.19
N GLY A 42 3.12 16.48 12.34
CA GLY A 42 4.16 17.36 11.79
C GLY A 42 5.55 17.13 12.40
N ALA A 43 5.62 16.65 13.65
CA ALA A 43 6.87 16.30 14.29
C ALA A 43 7.38 14.92 13.86
N PHE A 44 6.54 13.88 13.92
CA PHE A 44 6.96 12.48 13.81
C PHE A 44 6.62 11.81 12.48
N GLN A 45 5.77 12.45 11.67
CA GLN A 45 5.28 11.91 10.40
C GLN A 45 4.54 10.56 10.57
N ALA A 46 4.09 10.27 11.78
CA ALA A 46 3.27 9.11 12.14
C ALA A 46 2.42 9.43 13.39
N LEU A 47 1.19 8.94 13.43
CA LEU A 47 0.22 9.16 14.51
C LEU A 47 -0.74 7.96 14.63
N HIS A 48 -0.98 7.47 15.84
CA HIS A 48 -2.01 6.44 16.12
C HIS A 48 -3.11 7.01 17.01
N ILE A 49 -4.32 6.95 16.47
CA ILE A 49 -5.52 7.40 17.14
C ILE A 49 -6.29 6.14 17.53
N ARG A 50 -6.52 5.96 18.82
CA ARG A 50 -7.16 4.74 19.34
C ARG A 50 -8.64 4.94 19.56
N ASP A 51 -9.40 3.87 19.30
CA ASP A 51 -10.82 3.77 19.65
C ASP A 51 -11.63 4.95 19.13
N VAL A 52 -11.48 5.24 17.84
CA VAL A 52 -12.36 6.17 17.12
C VAL A 52 -13.68 5.43 16.89
N SER A 53 -14.45 5.36 17.98
CA SER A 53 -15.71 4.63 18.06
C SER A 53 -16.67 5.21 17.03
N ALA A 54 -17.01 4.38 16.04
CA ALA A 54 -18.23 4.56 15.27
C ALA A 54 -19.40 4.56 16.26
N LEU A 55 -20.30 5.55 16.17
CA LEU A 55 -21.43 5.71 17.10
C LEU A 55 -22.08 4.33 17.38
N PRO A 56 -22.29 3.93 18.64
CA PRO A 56 -23.04 2.71 18.91
C PRO A 56 -24.41 2.85 18.27
N SER A 57 -24.74 1.93 17.36
CA SER A 57 -26.07 1.81 16.79
C SER A 57 -27.06 1.69 17.95
N SER A 58 -27.80 2.76 18.24
CA SER A 58 -28.91 2.69 19.18
C SER A 58 -29.97 1.79 18.55
N SER A 59 -29.92 0.50 18.91
CA SER A 59 -31.02 -0.42 18.72
C SER A 59 -32.11 -0.06 19.73
N THR A 60 -32.75 1.10 19.53
CA THR A 60 -33.95 1.46 20.26
C THR A 60 -35.09 1.58 19.27
N THR A 61 -35.81 0.47 19.14
CA THR A 61 -37.11 0.41 18.50
C THR A 61 -38.03 1.39 19.22
N THR A 62 -38.28 2.57 18.65
CA THR A 62 -39.43 3.38 19.08
C THR A 62 -39.98 4.23 17.93
N THR A 63 -41.26 3.97 17.69
CA THR A 63 -42.11 4.45 16.61
C THR A 63 -42.36 5.97 16.69
N THR A 64 -42.51 6.59 15.51
CA THR A 64 -43.23 7.86 15.23
C THR A 64 -42.66 9.17 15.80
N THR A 65 -42.11 10.05 14.95
CA THR A 65 -42.85 11.13 14.25
C THR A 65 -41.84 11.96 13.43
N ALA A 66 -42.19 12.27 12.18
CA ALA A 66 -41.35 12.94 11.20
C ALA A 66 -40.87 14.33 11.67
N THR A 67 -39.55 14.53 11.70
CA THR A 67 -38.90 15.84 11.71
C THR A 67 -37.72 15.80 10.73
N ILE A 68 -37.49 16.95 10.09
CA ILE A 68 -36.62 17.27 8.94
C ILE A 68 -35.19 16.67 9.06
N PRO A 69 -34.60 16.14 7.97
CA PRO A 69 -33.29 15.51 8.02
C PRO A 69 -32.18 16.57 8.09
N THR A 70 -31.61 16.76 9.28
CA THR A 70 -30.21 17.16 9.42
C THR A 70 -29.34 15.99 8.95
N THR A 71 -28.39 16.26 8.06
CA THR A 71 -27.37 15.34 7.53
C THR A 71 -26.48 14.80 8.65
N THR A 72 -26.99 13.83 9.41
CA THR A 72 -26.18 12.98 10.27
C THR A 72 -25.47 11.97 9.38
N CYS A 73 -24.14 12.01 9.34
CA CYS A 73 -23.29 11.02 8.72
C CYS A 73 -23.69 9.63 9.24
N GLY A 74 -24.31 8.81 8.39
CA GLY A 74 -24.81 7.49 8.78
C GLY A 74 -23.64 6.65 9.24
N VAL A 75 -23.72 6.09 10.45
CA VAL A 75 -22.72 5.15 10.97
C VAL A 75 -22.55 4.03 9.95
N GLY A 76 -21.37 3.98 9.34
CA GLY A 76 -21.04 3.03 8.30
C GLY A 76 -21.34 1.59 8.74
N LYS A 77 -22.17 0.90 7.96
CA LYS A 77 -22.60 -0.48 8.23
C LYS A 77 -21.65 -1.52 7.66
N PHE A 78 -20.50 -1.13 7.12
CA PHE A 78 -19.62 -2.04 6.40
C PHE A 78 -19.18 -3.21 7.30
N GLN A 79 -19.60 -4.42 6.94
CA GLN A 79 -19.28 -5.67 7.60
C GLN A 79 -18.33 -6.50 6.76
N ALA A 80 -17.68 -7.49 7.39
CA ALA A 80 -16.78 -8.39 6.68
C ALA A 80 -17.46 -9.11 5.50
N SER A 81 -18.74 -9.46 5.62
CA SER A 81 -19.54 -10.07 4.56
C SER A 81 -19.74 -9.16 3.33
N ASP A 82 -19.56 -7.85 3.47
CA ASP A 82 -19.81 -6.90 2.39
C ASP A 82 -18.64 -6.84 1.41
N VAL A 83 -17.43 -7.28 1.79
CA VAL A 83 -16.21 -7.16 0.98
C VAL A 83 -16.32 -7.91 -0.35
N GLN A 84 -16.88 -9.12 -0.34
CA GLN A 84 -17.08 -9.92 -1.55
C GLN A 84 -18.04 -9.23 -2.53
N SER A 85 -19.19 -8.75 -2.02
CA SER A 85 -20.19 -8.04 -2.84
C SER A 85 -19.66 -6.71 -3.34
N LEU A 86 -18.87 -6.00 -2.52
CA LEU A 86 -18.16 -4.80 -2.92
C LEU A 86 -17.24 -5.09 -4.10
N PHE A 87 -16.33 -6.05 -3.98
CA PHE A 87 -15.38 -6.40 -5.04
C PHE A 87 -16.09 -6.82 -6.32
N ALA A 88 -17.16 -7.61 -6.22
CA ALA A 88 -17.97 -8.02 -7.36
C ALA A 88 -18.59 -6.82 -8.12
N SER A 89 -18.92 -5.74 -7.40
CA SER A 89 -19.51 -4.51 -7.96
C SER A 89 -18.52 -3.56 -8.64
N LEU A 90 -17.22 -3.80 -8.49
CA LEU A 90 -16.18 -2.99 -9.13
C LEU A 90 -16.13 -3.22 -10.64
N ASP A 91 -15.66 -2.22 -11.38
CA ASP A 91 -15.31 -2.39 -12.79
C ASP A 91 -14.06 -3.26 -12.98
N ASP A 92 -13.76 -3.61 -14.23
CA ASP A 92 -12.65 -4.53 -14.54
C ASP A 92 -11.27 -3.91 -14.24
N GLN A 93 -11.16 -2.58 -14.30
CA GLN A 93 -9.91 -1.87 -14.02
C GLN A 93 -9.58 -1.93 -12.53
N ASP A 94 -10.55 -1.64 -11.66
CA ASP A 94 -10.40 -1.79 -10.22
C ASP A 94 -10.23 -3.27 -9.82
N LYS A 95 -10.94 -4.21 -10.45
CA LYS A 95 -10.76 -5.66 -10.20
C LYS A 95 -9.36 -6.16 -10.53
N SER A 96 -8.73 -5.59 -11.56
CA SER A 96 -7.36 -5.97 -11.97
C SER A 96 -6.30 -5.60 -10.93
N SER A 97 -6.61 -4.66 -10.02
CA SER A 97 -5.73 -4.28 -8.91
C SER A 97 -5.65 -5.32 -7.78
N TRP A 98 -6.41 -6.42 -7.86
CA TRP A 98 -6.36 -7.48 -6.86
C TRP A 98 -4.96 -8.07 -6.72
N CYS A 99 -4.42 -8.04 -5.49
CA CYS A 99 -3.15 -8.68 -5.17
C CYS A 99 -3.27 -9.53 -3.89
N ILE A 100 -2.65 -10.71 -3.91
CA ILE A 100 -2.33 -11.47 -2.70
C ILE A 100 -0.93 -11.03 -2.26
N GLU A 101 -0.87 -10.42 -1.09
CA GLU A 101 0.29 -9.69 -0.55
C GLU A 101 1.36 -10.61 0.04
N ASN A 102 1.04 -11.89 0.25
CA ASN A 102 1.89 -12.85 0.96
C ASN A 102 2.22 -14.11 0.12
N LYS A 103 2.30 -13.97 -1.21
CA LYS A 103 2.49 -15.07 -2.18
C LYS A 103 3.70 -15.97 -1.87
N ASP A 104 4.81 -15.40 -1.37
CA ASP A 104 6.06 -16.13 -1.12
C ASP A 104 6.02 -17.09 0.08
N SER A 105 4.97 -17.00 0.89
CA SER A 105 4.77 -17.96 1.98
C SER A 105 4.17 -19.24 1.41
N HIS A 106 4.99 -20.07 0.77
CA HIS A 106 4.64 -21.46 0.38
C HIS A 106 4.07 -22.30 1.54
N SER A 107 4.15 -21.83 2.78
CA SER A 107 3.54 -22.43 3.98
C SER A 107 2.14 -21.89 4.35
N ALA A 108 1.71 -20.75 3.80
CA ALA A 108 0.46 -20.09 4.20
C ALA A 108 -0.78 -20.74 3.58
N LEU A 109 -0.61 -21.45 2.46
CA LEU A 109 -1.60 -22.37 1.95
C LEU A 109 -1.31 -23.74 2.55
N ASN A 110 -1.87 -24.01 3.73
CA ASN A 110 -2.06 -25.39 4.22
C ASN A 110 -3.17 -26.09 3.38
N LEU A 111 -3.14 -25.89 2.05
CA LEU A 111 -3.77 -26.76 1.10
C LEU A 111 -2.98 -28.06 1.23
N ASN A 112 -3.64 -29.08 1.80
CA ASN A 112 -3.13 -30.44 1.82
C ASN A 112 -2.32 -30.73 0.55
N LYS A 113 -1.10 -31.24 0.75
CA LYS A 113 0.01 -31.54 -0.17
C LYS A 113 -0.31 -32.28 -1.49
N CYS A 114 -1.56 -32.35 -1.94
CA CYS A 114 -2.01 -33.21 -3.03
C CYS A 114 -2.71 -32.49 -4.18
N ASP A 115 -2.86 -31.16 -4.17
CA ASP A 115 -3.46 -30.45 -5.28
C ASP A 115 -2.71 -29.15 -5.57
N GLU A 116 -1.92 -29.14 -6.65
CA GLU A 116 -1.38 -27.95 -7.35
C GLU A 116 -2.53 -27.11 -7.95
N LYS A 117 -3.56 -26.80 -7.16
CA LYS A 117 -4.72 -26.04 -7.61
C LYS A 117 -4.34 -24.57 -7.68
N ALA A 118 -4.76 -23.95 -8.78
CA ALA A 118 -4.64 -22.54 -9.09
C ALA A 118 -4.89 -21.64 -7.87
N PRO A 119 -4.26 -20.45 -7.80
CA PRO A 119 -4.51 -19.49 -6.73
C PRO A 119 -6.02 -19.25 -6.55
N PRO A 120 -6.50 -19.05 -5.31
CA PRO A 120 -7.92 -18.87 -5.07
C PRO A 120 -8.43 -17.67 -5.86
N THR A 121 -9.61 -17.82 -6.47
CA THR A 121 -10.29 -16.68 -7.10
C THR A 121 -10.61 -15.62 -6.05
N PRO A 122 -10.65 -14.32 -6.40
CA PRO A 122 -11.02 -13.26 -5.47
C PRO A 122 -12.35 -13.54 -4.77
N ASP A 123 -13.34 -14.05 -5.51
CA ASP A 123 -14.66 -14.41 -4.96
C ASP A 123 -14.58 -15.45 -3.83
N ALA A 124 -13.86 -16.55 -4.06
CA ALA A 124 -13.68 -17.60 -3.05
C ALA A 124 -12.85 -17.13 -1.84
N PHE A 125 -11.89 -16.22 -2.08
CA PHE A 125 -11.05 -15.65 -1.04
C PHE A 125 -11.77 -14.62 -0.16
N LEU A 126 -12.64 -13.80 -0.76
CA LEU A 126 -13.38 -12.77 -0.04
C LEU A 126 -14.63 -13.31 0.67
N ASP A 127 -15.07 -14.54 0.38
CA ASP A 127 -16.15 -15.19 1.13
C ASP A 127 -15.74 -15.45 2.59
N VAL A 128 -16.29 -14.68 3.53
CA VAL A 128 -16.00 -14.79 4.97
C VAL A 128 -16.43 -16.11 5.60
N ASN A 129 -17.31 -16.87 4.96
CA ASN A 129 -17.71 -18.20 5.44
C ASN A 129 -16.64 -19.26 5.15
N ASN A 130 -15.72 -18.96 4.22
CA ASN A 130 -14.60 -19.81 3.90
C ASN A 130 -13.42 -19.56 4.86
N ILE A 131 -13.49 -20.21 6.02
CA ILE A 131 -12.50 -20.11 7.11
C ILE A 131 -11.23 -20.95 6.88
N ASN A 132 -11.25 -21.84 5.88
CA ASN A 132 -10.13 -22.75 5.58
C ASN A 132 -9.03 -22.06 4.77
N GLN A 133 -9.29 -20.85 4.27
CA GLN A 133 -8.31 -20.06 3.56
C GLN A 133 -7.60 -19.10 4.50
N ARG A 134 -6.29 -18.98 4.28
CA ARG A 134 -5.39 -18.09 5.01
C ARG A 134 -4.62 -17.26 4.00
N GLY A 135 -4.52 -15.96 4.25
CA GLY A 135 -3.81 -15.04 3.36
C GLY A 135 -4.18 -13.59 3.63
N TYR A 136 -3.46 -12.69 2.97
CA TYR A 136 -3.66 -11.25 3.03
C TYR A 136 -3.72 -10.71 1.60
N CYS A 137 -4.70 -9.87 1.32
CA CYS A 137 -4.92 -9.31 -0.01
C CYS A 137 -5.28 -7.83 0.07
N SER A 138 -5.13 -7.15 -1.06
CA SER A 138 -5.56 -5.77 -1.25
C SER A 138 -6.15 -5.56 -2.64
N PHE A 139 -6.93 -4.50 -2.77
CA PHE A 139 -7.43 -4.00 -4.05
C PHE A 139 -7.80 -2.51 -3.93
N LEU A 140 -7.88 -1.85 -5.06
CA LEU A 140 -8.24 -0.45 -5.24
C LEU A 140 -9.71 -0.29 -5.56
N VAL A 141 -10.29 0.83 -5.09
CA VAL A 141 -11.54 1.39 -5.60
C VAL A 141 -11.22 2.81 -6.06
N GLN A 142 -11.03 2.97 -7.36
CA GLN A 142 -10.58 4.22 -7.97
C GLN A 142 -11.50 4.63 -9.10
N HIS A 143 -11.70 3.74 -10.07
CA HIS A 143 -12.43 3.98 -11.32
C HIS A 143 -13.94 3.77 -11.18
N SER A 144 -14.34 2.92 -10.23
CA SER A 144 -15.73 2.63 -9.88
C SER A 144 -16.39 3.78 -9.09
N ASN A 145 -16.52 4.97 -9.70
CA ASN A 145 -16.92 6.21 -9.02
C ASN A 145 -18.22 6.09 -8.21
N ALA A 146 -19.27 5.48 -8.76
CA ALA A 146 -20.53 5.30 -8.03
C ALA A 146 -20.39 4.40 -6.79
N VAL A 147 -19.54 3.36 -6.88
CA VAL A 147 -19.25 2.45 -5.76
C VAL A 147 -18.42 3.19 -4.70
N LYS A 148 -17.40 3.94 -5.12
CA LYS A 148 -16.55 4.78 -4.27
C LYS A 148 -17.37 5.81 -3.47
N GLU A 149 -18.22 6.56 -4.15
CA GLU A 149 -19.09 7.57 -3.51
C GLU A 149 -20.05 6.94 -2.50
N ASN A 150 -20.63 5.78 -2.84
CA ASN A 150 -21.50 5.05 -1.92
C ASN A 150 -20.73 4.52 -0.70
N LEU A 151 -19.51 4.02 -0.89
CA LEU A 151 -18.65 3.58 0.22
C LEU A 151 -18.38 4.74 1.19
N LEU A 152 -17.88 5.86 0.67
CA LEU A 152 -17.50 7.02 1.47
C LEU A 152 -18.70 7.66 2.18
N SER A 153 -19.87 7.70 1.53
CA SER A 153 -21.04 8.40 2.06
C SER A 153 -21.91 7.55 2.98
N ASN A 154 -21.99 6.23 2.74
CA ASN A 154 -23.03 5.39 3.35
C ASN A 154 -22.51 4.15 4.09
N LEU A 155 -21.35 3.61 3.72
CA LEU A 155 -20.90 2.31 4.22
C LEU A 155 -19.71 2.41 5.17
N LEU A 156 -18.72 3.26 4.88
CA LEU A 156 -17.55 3.40 5.71
C LEU A 156 -17.85 4.26 6.95
N PRO A 157 -17.23 3.97 8.11
CA PRO A 157 -17.43 4.77 9.31
C PRO A 157 -17.02 6.24 9.12
N MET A 158 -16.03 6.49 8.28
CA MET A 158 -15.53 7.84 8.00
C MET A 158 -14.94 7.96 6.60
N ALA A 159 -15.10 9.14 6.01
CA ALA A 159 -14.47 9.51 4.74
C ALA A 159 -13.26 10.44 4.93
N HIS A 160 -13.12 11.04 6.11
CA HIS A 160 -12.13 12.07 6.42
C HIS A 160 -11.51 11.84 7.81
N LEU A 161 -10.25 12.27 7.99
CA LEU A 161 -9.57 12.26 9.29
C LEU A 161 -10.37 13.02 10.36
N PRO A 162 -10.45 12.52 11.61
CA PRO A 162 -11.28 13.09 12.66
C PRO A 162 -10.58 14.28 13.33
N VAL A 163 -10.19 15.30 12.57
CA VAL A 163 -9.46 16.48 13.06
C VAL A 163 -10.37 17.70 12.95
N THR A 164 -10.48 18.54 13.99
CA THR A 164 -11.23 19.82 13.94
C THR A 164 -10.39 20.89 13.27
N ASN A 165 -10.99 21.93 12.69
CA ASN A 165 -10.28 23.19 12.45
C ASN A 165 -10.13 23.99 13.77
N ASP A 166 -9.29 25.01 13.74
CA ASP A 166 -9.05 25.87 14.90
C ASP A 166 -10.30 26.68 15.27
N GLY A 167 -10.80 26.47 16.49
CA GLY A 167 -11.74 27.39 17.13
C GLY A 167 -13.23 27.09 17.01
N SER A 168 -13.66 25.98 16.41
CA SER A 168 -15.07 25.59 16.44
C SER A 168 -15.33 24.20 17.02
N THR A 169 -16.57 24.03 17.49
CA THR A 169 -17.08 22.80 18.13
C THR A 169 -18.16 22.14 17.28
N GLY A 170 -18.34 22.58 16.03
CA GLY A 170 -19.39 22.12 15.14
C GLY A 170 -18.96 20.99 14.20
N GLU A 171 -19.90 20.12 13.85
CA GLU A 171 -19.73 18.95 12.96
C GLU A 171 -19.31 19.33 11.51
N GLY A 172 -19.52 20.59 11.11
CA GLY A 172 -19.13 21.12 9.79
C GLY A 172 -17.70 21.65 9.71
N ASP A 173 -16.88 21.45 10.74
CA ASP A 173 -15.58 22.09 10.87
C ASP A 173 -14.42 21.11 11.00
N MET A 174 -14.49 20.03 10.22
CA MET A 174 -13.36 19.09 10.10
C MET A 174 -12.24 19.72 9.26
N MET A 175 -11.00 19.32 9.55
CA MET A 175 -9.82 19.69 8.79
C MET A 175 -10.02 19.30 7.33
N LYS A 176 -10.01 20.31 6.45
CA LYS A 176 -10.10 20.10 5.02
C LYS A 176 -8.74 19.66 4.51
N VAL A 177 -8.57 18.35 4.35
CA VAL A 177 -7.47 17.77 3.59
C VAL A 177 -8.00 17.28 2.25
N ARG A 178 -7.22 17.50 1.19
CA ARG A 178 -7.50 16.90 -0.11
C ARG A 178 -7.11 15.42 -0.03
N HIS A 179 -7.88 14.54 -0.64
CA HIS A 179 -7.58 13.13 -0.66
C HIS A 179 -7.20 12.68 -2.07
N GLY A 180 -6.37 11.66 -2.15
CA GLY A 180 -6.09 10.98 -3.42
C GLY A 180 -7.36 10.38 -4.04
N PRO A 181 -7.32 10.05 -5.34
CA PRO A 181 -8.47 9.52 -6.07
C PRO A 181 -8.86 8.10 -5.64
N CYS A 182 -7.94 7.40 -4.97
CA CYS A 182 -8.05 6.00 -4.61
C CYS A 182 -8.55 5.79 -3.19
N LEU A 183 -9.29 4.69 -3.03
CA LEU A 183 -9.56 4.06 -1.75
C LEU A 183 -8.93 2.67 -1.78
N TRP A 184 -7.97 2.43 -0.90
CA TRP A 184 -7.32 1.13 -0.76
C TRP A 184 -8.11 0.27 0.21
N LEU A 185 -8.46 -0.96 -0.17
CA LEU A 185 -9.03 -1.96 0.75
C LEU A 185 -8.02 -3.08 0.98
N PHE A 186 -7.94 -3.51 2.24
CA PHE A 186 -7.08 -4.60 2.68
C PHE A 186 -7.90 -5.62 3.46
N PHE A 187 -7.71 -6.89 3.15
CA PHE A 187 -8.47 -7.99 3.73
C PHE A 187 -7.57 -9.18 4.04
N GLY A 188 -7.52 -9.58 5.31
CA GLY A 188 -6.67 -10.66 5.81
C GLY A 188 -7.45 -11.73 6.57
N LYS A 189 -7.22 -12.99 6.21
CA LYS A 189 -7.75 -14.17 6.91
C LYS A 189 -6.61 -14.89 7.63
N ASN A 190 -6.66 -14.90 8.96
CA ASN A 190 -5.75 -15.68 9.79
C ASN A 190 -6.51 -16.27 10.99
N TYR A 191 -7.43 -17.19 10.72
CA TYR A 191 -8.25 -17.81 11.75
C TYR A 191 -7.42 -18.65 12.73
N HIS A 192 -7.90 -18.82 13.96
CA HIS A 192 -7.29 -19.75 14.91
C HIS A 192 -7.37 -21.18 14.36
N SER A 193 -6.21 -21.79 14.08
CA SER A 193 -6.14 -23.23 13.77
C SER A 193 -6.47 -24.00 15.05
N GLN A 194 -7.44 -24.91 14.99
CA GLN A 194 -7.75 -25.80 16.12
C GLN A 194 -6.64 -26.84 16.36
N ASP A 195 -5.82 -27.12 15.34
CA ASP A 195 -4.91 -28.27 15.33
C ASP A 195 -3.44 -27.91 15.59
N ASP A 196 -3.07 -26.65 15.40
CA ASP A 196 -1.71 -26.18 15.62
C ASP A 196 -1.67 -25.31 16.87
N GLY A 197 -1.22 -25.88 18.00
CA GLY A 197 -0.96 -25.16 19.26
C GLY A 197 0.07 -24.02 19.17
N ASN A 198 0.42 -23.60 17.95
CA ASN A 198 1.27 -22.50 17.60
C ASN A 198 0.52 -21.60 16.61
N SER A 199 -0.27 -20.65 17.13
CA SER A 199 -0.94 -19.59 16.37
C SER A 199 0.11 -18.76 15.61
N CYS A 200 0.40 -19.14 14.37
CA CYS A 200 1.40 -18.46 13.56
C CYS A 200 0.82 -17.16 13.00
N ALA A 201 1.46 -16.04 13.34
CA ALA A 201 1.15 -14.76 12.73
C ALA A 201 1.31 -14.88 11.19
N LEU A 202 0.38 -14.29 10.46
CA LEU A 202 0.41 -14.26 9.00
C LEU A 202 1.20 -13.03 8.56
N PRO A 203 2.32 -13.17 7.83
CA PRO A 203 2.97 -12.03 7.20
C PRO A 203 1.98 -11.30 6.30
N GLY A 204 1.88 -9.98 6.46
CA GLY A 204 1.21 -9.11 5.51
C GLY A 204 2.20 -8.60 4.47
N ARG A 205 2.04 -7.34 4.04
CA ARG A 205 2.97 -6.69 3.10
C ARG A 205 4.39 -6.59 3.70
N PRO A 206 5.45 -7.00 2.97
CA PRO A 206 6.85 -6.91 3.41
C PRO A 206 7.32 -5.49 3.75
N GLU A 207 8.53 -5.34 4.29
CA GLU A 207 9.10 -4.02 4.64
C GLU A 207 9.36 -3.20 3.37
N HIS A 208 8.72 -2.03 3.25
CA HIS A 208 8.90 -1.10 2.13
C HIS A 208 8.68 0.36 2.56
N THR A 209 8.94 1.28 1.65
CA THR A 209 8.50 2.69 1.67
C THR A 209 7.77 2.95 0.37
N ASP A 210 6.82 3.89 0.37
CA ASP A 210 6.15 4.25 -0.88
C ASP A 210 6.82 5.46 -1.54
N SER A 211 6.94 5.45 -2.87
CA SER A 211 7.31 6.66 -3.62
C SER A 211 6.05 7.46 -3.93
N VAL A 212 5.71 8.34 -3.00
CA VAL A 212 4.45 9.08 -3.02
C VAL A 212 4.69 10.58 -2.96
N THR A 213 3.82 11.33 -3.63
CA THR A 213 3.81 12.80 -3.64
C THR A 213 2.86 13.39 -2.60
N HIS A 214 2.09 12.55 -1.92
CA HIS A 214 1.14 12.97 -0.88
C HIS A 214 1.83 13.13 0.47
N ASP A 215 1.19 13.89 1.37
CA ASP A 215 1.74 14.19 2.69
C ASP A 215 1.67 12.99 3.63
N GLY A 216 0.72 12.09 3.41
CA GLY A 216 0.67 10.79 4.06
C GLY A 216 -0.55 9.96 3.68
N THR A 217 -0.65 8.81 4.33
CA THR A 217 -1.78 7.88 4.20
C THR A 217 -2.33 7.62 5.57
N TRP A 218 -3.66 7.57 5.68
CA TRP A 218 -4.31 7.11 6.90
C TRP A 218 -5.04 5.80 6.66
N HIS A 219 -4.87 4.86 7.60
CA HIS A 219 -5.49 3.55 7.61
C HIS A 219 -6.49 3.49 8.75
N TYR A 220 -7.72 3.09 8.45
CA TYR A 220 -8.75 2.79 9.46
C TYR A 220 -8.96 1.28 9.55
N GLN A 221 -8.86 0.73 10.75
CA GLN A 221 -9.10 -0.70 10.98
C GLN A 221 -10.60 -0.95 11.21
N LEU A 222 -11.28 -1.51 10.21
CA LEU A 222 -12.73 -1.80 10.23
C LEU A 222 -13.08 -3.01 11.11
N SER A 223 -12.26 -4.06 11.06
CA SER A 223 -12.50 -5.33 11.75
C SER A 223 -11.18 -6.00 12.09
N GLY A 224 -11.15 -6.75 13.19
CA GLY A 224 -9.97 -7.50 13.59
C GLY A 224 -8.77 -6.63 13.98
N THR A 225 -7.58 -7.20 13.89
CA THR A 225 -6.32 -6.57 14.27
C THR A 225 -5.30 -6.66 13.14
N LYS A 226 -4.50 -5.59 12.99
CA LYS A 226 -3.30 -5.54 12.13
C LYS A 226 -2.14 -4.96 12.93
N ILE A 227 -0.98 -5.60 12.88
CA ILE A 227 0.25 -5.10 13.51
C ILE A 227 1.09 -4.45 12.43
N TRP A 228 1.49 -3.21 12.65
CA TRP A 228 2.43 -2.47 11.80
C TRP A 228 3.80 -2.46 12.45
N ARG A 229 4.85 -2.73 11.68
CA ARG A 229 6.23 -2.57 12.11
C ARG A 229 6.81 -1.38 11.37
N LEU A 230 7.15 -0.34 12.12
CA LEU A 230 7.61 0.93 11.58
C LEU A 230 9.06 1.18 11.97
N ARG A 231 9.86 1.69 11.05
CA ARG A 231 11.21 2.20 11.34
C ARG A 231 11.48 3.47 10.52
N PRO A 232 12.03 4.54 11.11
CA PRO A 232 12.25 5.78 10.37
C PRO A 232 13.31 5.58 9.28
N THR A 233 13.13 6.25 8.14
CA THR A 233 14.19 6.36 7.13
C THR A 233 15.34 7.25 7.63
N THR A 234 16.48 7.18 6.95
CA THR A 234 17.62 8.09 7.23
C THR A 234 17.20 9.55 7.06
N GLU A 235 16.38 9.85 6.05
CA GLU A 235 15.83 11.20 5.82
C GLU A 235 15.03 11.67 7.04
N LEU A 236 14.09 10.87 7.54
CA LEU A 236 13.31 11.23 8.71
C LEU A 236 14.19 11.45 9.95
N LEU A 237 15.19 10.59 10.17
CA LEU A 237 16.14 10.76 11.27
C LEU A 237 16.93 12.08 11.16
N GLN A 238 17.30 12.51 9.96
CA GLN A 238 17.96 13.80 9.74
C GLN A 238 17.01 14.97 10.02
N GLN A 239 15.76 14.89 9.57
CA GLN A 239 14.74 15.90 9.84
C GLN A 239 14.51 16.06 11.35
N LEU A 240 14.41 14.95 12.09
CA LEU A 240 14.23 14.95 13.55
C LEU A 240 15.43 15.58 14.29
N LYS A 241 16.66 15.33 13.80
CA LYS A 241 17.88 15.95 14.36
C LYS A 241 17.93 17.45 14.07
N GLY A 242 17.61 17.87 12.84
CA GLY A 242 17.61 19.27 12.42
C GLY A 242 16.62 20.13 13.21
N LYS A 243 15.43 19.60 13.52
CA LYS A 243 14.42 20.30 14.33
C LYS A 243 14.82 20.46 15.81
N SER A 244 15.75 19.66 16.33
CA SER A 244 16.13 19.70 17.73
C SER A 244 16.99 20.90 18.13
N GLY A 245 17.52 21.70 17.18
CA GLY A 245 18.27 22.93 17.48
C GLY A 245 19.54 22.77 18.34
N VAL A 246 19.93 21.54 18.68
CA VAL A 246 21.14 21.27 19.44
C VAL A 246 22.31 21.17 18.45
N ASN A 247 23.10 22.25 18.39
CA ASN A 247 24.41 22.28 17.76
C ASN A 247 25.36 21.27 18.44
N ASN A 248 25.24 19.99 18.09
CA ASN A 248 26.22 18.98 18.47
C ASN A 248 27.36 19.03 17.46
N ASN A 249 28.33 19.91 17.72
CA ASN A 249 29.71 19.75 17.25
C ASN A 249 30.33 18.50 17.90
N VAL A 250 29.88 17.32 17.48
CA VAL A 250 30.55 16.06 17.78
C VAL A 250 31.12 15.54 16.46
N HIS A 251 32.45 15.53 16.43
CA HIS A 251 33.30 15.06 15.35
C HIS A 251 32.70 13.90 14.55
N GLU A 252 32.35 14.21 13.31
CA GLU A 252 32.13 13.25 12.24
C GLU A 252 33.48 12.58 11.92
N GLN A 253 33.78 11.48 12.60
CA GLN A 253 34.85 10.58 12.19
C GLN A 253 34.32 9.65 11.09
N SER A 254 34.50 10.12 9.85
CA SER A 254 35.03 9.34 8.73
C SER A 254 34.44 7.94 8.52
N LEU A 255 33.24 7.86 7.92
CA LEU A 255 32.83 6.72 7.11
C LEU A 255 33.41 6.85 5.70
N ALA A 256 34.73 6.70 5.60
CA ALA A 256 35.43 6.56 4.32
C ALA A 256 36.48 5.46 4.45
N GLY A 257 36.25 4.35 3.74
CA GLY A 257 37.27 3.40 3.33
C GLY A 257 37.79 2.43 4.40
N THR A 258 37.22 1.23 4.47
CA THR A 258 38.04 0.04 4.76
C THR A 258 37.54 -1.14 3.93
N LYS A 259 38.19 -1.37 2.79
CA LYS A 259 38.17 -2.65 2.07
C LYS A 259 38.42 -3.78 3.06
N ARG A 260 37.44 -4.64 3.30
CA ARG A 260 37.66 -5.93 3.96
C ARG A 260 37.80 -7.00 2.89
N LYS A 261 38.97 -7.64 2.92
CA LYS A 261 39.32 -8.84 2.18
C LYS A 261 38.33 -9.95 2.48
N ILE A 262 37.89 -10.62 1.42
CA ILE A 262 37.35 -11.98 1.42
C ILE A 262 38.44 -12.90 1.98
N ASP A 263 38.12 -13.64 3.03
CA ASP A 263 38.74 -14.93 3.32
C ASP A 263 37.66 -15.86 3.91
N GLU A 264 37.54 -17.00 3.26
CA GLU A 264 36.67 -18.12 3.57
C GLU A 264 37.02 -18.76 4.92
N ARG A 265 36.01 -19.00 5.77
CA ARG A 265 35.79 -20.30 6.43
C ARG A 265 34.54 -20.29 7.28
N GLY A 266 33.77 -21.36 7.12
CA GLY A 266 32.44 -21.56 7.67
C GLY A 266 32.33 -21.50 9.19
N GLY A 267 31.14 -21.08 9.60
CA GLY A 267 30.64 -21.12 10.97
C GLY A 267 29.18 -20.69 10.95
N SER A 268 28.28 -21.64 10.77
CA SER A 268 26.84 -21.46 10.91
C SER A 268 26.52 -20.96 12.33
N ASN A 269 26.17 -19.69 12.45
CA ASN A 269 25.43 -19.18 13.60
C ASN A 269 24.41 -18.17 13.07
N ASP A 270 23.16 -18.53 13.31
CA ASP A 270 21.92 -17.83 13.01
C ASP A 270 21.80 -16.56 13.87
N GLU A 271 22.64 -15.56 13.59
CA GLU A 271 22.55 -14.19 14.13
C GLU A 271 21.73 -13.27 13.20
N GLY A 272 20.57 -13.75 12.75
CA GLY A 272 19.63 -12.97 11.97
C GLY A 272 19.06 -11.78 12.76
N ASP A 273 19.35 -10.57 12.27
CA ASP A 273 18.49 -9.38 12.36
C ASP A 273 18.17 -8.79 13.76
N LYS A 274 19.16 -8.71 14.66
CA LYS A 274 19.01 -7.96 15.94
C LYS A 274 19.29 -6.46 15.83
N SER A 275 19.51 -5.90 14.64
CA SER A 275 19.99 -4.50 14.50
C SER A 275 18.91 -3.50 14.06
N LYS A 276 17.75 -3.94 13.58
CA LYS A 276 16.66 -3.04 13.20
C LYS A 276 15.72 -2.77 14.39
N ASN A 277 15.81 -1.57 14.95
CA ASN A 277 14.89 -1.11 15.99
C ASN A 277 13.53 -0.75 15.36
N TYR A 278 12.58 -1.69 15.40
CA TYR A 278 11.20 -1.45 14.97
C TYR A 278 10.33 -0.89 16.09
N ILE A 279 9.36 -0.07 15.70
CA ILE A 279 8.20 0.31 16.51
C ILE A 279 7.04 -0.57 16.06
N GLU A 280 6.51 -1.39 16.95
CA GLU A 280 5.31 -2.19 16.65
C GLU A 280 4.06 -1.43 17.10
N VAL A 281 3.10 -1.30 16.17
CA VAL A 281 1.82 -0.64 16.40
C VAL A 281 0.71 -1.66 16.16
N GLU A 282 0.07 -2.08 17.23
CA GLU A 282 -1.14 -2.90 17.16
C GLU A 282 -2.34 -1.98 16.86
N CYS A 283 -2.89 -2.08 15.65
CA CYS A 283 -4.11 -1.39 15.23
C CYS A 283 -5.29 -2.35 15.37
N LYS A 284 -6.19 -2.04 16.31
CA LYS A 284 -7.44 -2.78 16.55
C LYS A 284 -8.60 -2.12 15.83
N GLN A 285 -9.71 -2.85 15.70
CA GLN A 285 -10.96 -2.29 15.19
C GLN A 285 -11.27 -0.93 15.83
N GLY A 286 -11.52 0.08 15.00
CA GLY A 286 -11.78 1.47 15.40
C GLY A 286 -10.54 2.35 15.48
N ASP A 287 -9.33 1.80 15.37
CA ASP A 287 -8.10 2.58 15.37
C ASP A 287 -7.81 3.20 14.00
N ILE A 288 -7.09 4.32 14.03
CA ILE A 288 -6.54 5.00 12.85
C ILE A 288 -5.02 5.07 12.99
N LEU A 289 -4.30 4.62 11.97
CA LEU A 289 -2.87 4.88 11.80
C LEU A 289 -2.68 5.89 10.68
N VAL A 290 -2.15 7.06 10.99
CA VAL A 290 -1.71 8.06 10.01
C VAL A 290 -0.21 7.95 9.89
N VAL A 291 0.31 7.77 8.68
CA VAL A 291 1.75 7.55 8.46
C VAL A 291 2.18 8.21 7.14
N ASN A 292 3.32 8.89 7.15
CA ASN A 292 3.99 9.27 5.91
C ASN A 292 4.76 8.04 5.40
N THR A 293 4.17 7.29 4.47
CA THR A 293 4.73 6.03 3.97
C THR A 293 6.03 6.19 3.17
N ARG A 294 6.36 7.42 2.74
CA ARG A 294 7.67 7.78 2.16
C ARG A 294 8.78 7.84 3.21
N LEU A 295 8.45 8.31 4.42
CA LEU A 295 9.43 8.59 5.48
C LEU A 295 9.56 7.47 6.52
N TRP A 296 8.70 6.46 6.42
CA TRP A 296 8.67 5.31 7.32
C TRP A 296 8.78 4.00 6.52
N TRP A 297 9.85 3.25 6.78
CA TRP A 297 9.88 1.82 6.45
C TRP A 297 8.76 1.14 7.22
N HIS A 298 7.93 0.38 6.52
CA HIS A 298 6.77 -0.24 7.13
C HIS A 298 6.52 -1.64 6.57
N SER A 299 6.13 -2.55 7.45
CA SER A 299 5.58 -3.88 7.11
C SER A 299 4.37 -4.18 7.98
N THR A 300 3.58 -5.17 7.57
CA THR A 300 2.37 -5.55 8.30
C THR A 300 2.37 -7.03 8.67
N VAL A 301 1.70 -7.34 9.77
CA VAL A 301 1.50 -8.71 10.27
C VAL A 301 0.05 -8.83 10.71
N ILE A 302 -0.61 -9.91 10.29
CA ILE A 302 -1.98 -10.24 10.69
C ILE A 302 -1.91 -11.30 11.79
N PRO A 303 -2.18 -10.96 13.06
CA PRO A 303 -2.21 -11.95 14.14
C PRO A 303 -3.35 -12.97 13.91
N SER A 304 -3.27 -14.12 14.57
CA SER A 304 -4.36 -15.09 14.53
C SER A 304 -5.55 -14.56 15.33
N GLN A 305 -6.76 -14.73 14.81
CA GLN A 305 -7.97 -14.08 15.32
C GLN A 305 -9.25 -14.74 14.78
N ASP A 306 -10.39 -14.52 15.44
CA ASP A 306 -11.68 -15.14 15.06
C ASP A 306 -12.38 -14.49 13.86
N VAL A 307 -11.98 -13.26 13.51
CA VAL A 307 -12.61 -12.46 12.44
C VAL A 307 -11.57 -12.00 11.43
N PRO A 308 -11.93 -11.76 10.15
CA PRO A 308 -11.02 -11.15 9.20
C PRO A 308 -10.49 -9.79 9.68
N SER A 309 -9.20 -9.55 9.40
CA SER A 309 -8.59 -8.23 9.54
C SER A 309 -8.94 -7.41 8.30
N ILE A 310 -9.70 -6.34 8.49
CA ILE A 310 -10.15 -5.49 7.40
C ILE A 310 -9.77 -4.07 7.72
N SER A 311 -9.13 -3.40 6.77
CA SER A 311 -8.84 -1.97 6.87
C SER A 311 -9.01 -1.32 5.50
N TYR A 312 -9.24 -0.02 5.49
CA TYR A 312 -9.11 0.77 4.27
C TYR A 312 -8.14 1.92 4.52
N ALA A 313 -7.63 2.49 3.43
CA ALA A 313 -6.72 3.61 3.50
C ALA A 313 -7.02 4.66 2.45
N ARG A 314 -6.67 5.90 2.77
CA ARG A 314 -6.69 7.01 1.83
C ARG A 314 -5.47 7.88 1.99
N ASP A 315 -4.98 8.32 0.87
CA ASP A 315 -3.90 9.29 0.79
C ASP A 315 -4.47 10.69 1.02
N PHE A 316 -3.68 11.56 1.65
CA PHE A 316 -4.08 12.93 1.90
C PHE A 316 -2.96 13.93 1.62
N PHE A 317 -3.39 15.12 1.23
CA PHE A 317 -2.55 16.28 0.98
C PHE A 317 -3.01 17.42 1.87
N PHE A 318 -2.06 18.09 2.52
CA PHE A 318 -2.28 19.36 3.15
C PHE A 318 -2.54 20.41 2.07
N ASN A 319 -3.51 21.29 2.33
CA ASN A 319 -3.72 22.44 1.47
C ASN A 319 -2.56 23.40 1.70
N THR A 320 -1.56 23.38 0.83
CA THR A 320 -0.42 24.30 0.81
C THR A 320 -0.77 25.68 0.24
N MET A 321 -2.06 26.03 0.16
CA MET A 321 -2.46 27.38 -0.16
C MET A 321 -2.10 28.27 1.03
N ASP A 322 -0.93 28.89 0.91
CA ASP A 322 -0.35 29.88 1.81
C ASP A 322 -1.39 30.67 2.60
N ASP A 323 -1.24 30.65 3.93
CA ASP A 323 -1.77 31.65 4.86
C ASP A 323 -1.20 33.07 4.61
N ASN A 324 -0.81 33.41 3.38
CA ASN A 324 -0.59 34.80 2.95
C ASN A 324 -1.94 35.47 2.67
N GLN A 325 -2.80 35.50 3.69
CA GLN A 325 -4.04 36.26 3.74
C GLN A 325 -3.76 37.76 3.98
N ASP A 326 -2.71 38.30 3.36
CA ASP A 326 -2.32 39.72 3.39
C ASP A 326 -1.85 40.24 2.01
N ALA A 327 -2.20 39.55 0.92
CA ALA A 327 -2.04 40.06 -0.45
C ALA A 327 -3.40 40.38 -1.08
N CYS A 328 -3.69 41.67 -1.10
CA CYS A 328 -4.73 42.34 -1.86
C CYS A 328 -4.72 42.00 -3.36
N ASN A 329 -5.92 41.90 -3.96
CA ASN A 329 -6.20 42.05 -5.40
C ASN A 329 -5.33 41.24 -6.37
N ILE A 330 -5.65 39.97 -6.58
CA ILE A 330 -5.23 39.24 -7.78
C ILE A 330 -6.47 38.82 -8.57
N ASN A 331 -6.43 39.06 -9.89
CA ASN A 331 -7.54 38.90 -10.82
C ASN A 331 -7.96 37.43 -10.94
N LYS A 332 -9.28 37.19 -11.04
CA LYS A 332 -9.96 35.88 -11.15
C LYS A 332 -9.59 35.04 -12.38
N ASP A 333 -8.67 35.49 -13.22
CA ASP A 333 -8.40 34.86 -14.52
C ASP A 333 -7.13 33.98 -14.50
N GLU A 334 -6.32 34.01 -13.44
CA GLU A 334 -5.11 33.16 -13.29
C GLU A 334 -5.27 31.98 -12.32
N GLU A 335 -6.42 31.87 -11.63
CA GLU A 335 -6.77 30.72 -10.77
C GLU A 335 -6.94 29.41 -11.55
N SER A 336 -7.20 29.46 -12.86
CA SER A 336 -7.47 28.26 -13.67
C SER A 336 -6.20 27.49 -14.05
N TYR A 337 -5.05 28.16 -14.20
CA TYR A 337 -3.84 27.50 -14.74
C TYR A 337 -3.01 26.75 -13.68
N ILE A 338 -3.10 27.10 -12.40
CA ILE A 338 -2.36 26.43 -11.31
C ILE A 338 -3.15 25.25 -10.74
N ALA A 339 -4.49 25.33 -10.74
CA ALA A 339 -5.34 24.21 -10.33
C ALA A 339 -5.14 22.98 -11.24
N GLU A 340 -5.10 23.20 -12.57
CA GLU A 340 -4.96 22.13 -13.57
C GLU A 340 -3.64 21.35 -13.46
N ALA A 341 -2.51 22.02 -13.19
CA ALA A 341 -1.22 21.34 -13.03
C ALA A 341 -1.12 20.50 -11.73
N SER A 342 -1.89 20.85 -10.70
CA SER A 342 -1.96 20.09 -9.45
C SER A 342 -2.98 18.93 -9.51
N ASP A 343 -4.01 19.07 -10.36
CA ASP A 343 -4.97 18.01 -10.64
C ASP A 343 -4.35 16.91 -11.53
N GLU A 344 -3.54 17.26 -12.55
CA GLU A 344 -2.89 16.24 -13.41
C GLU A 344 -1.94 15.29 -12.63
N LEU A 345 -1.22 15.80 -11.61
CA LEU A 345 -0.37 14.98 -10.73
C LEU A 345 -1.17 14.12 -9.75
N ALA A 346 -2.42 14.47 -9.48
CA ALA A 346 -3.33 13.73 -8.62
C ALA A 346 -4.21 12.73 -9.38
N GLU A 347 -4.30 12.87 -10.70
CA GLU A 347 -5.06 12.00 -11.60
C GLU A 347 -4.24 10.84 -12.20
N SER A 348 -2.95 10.72 -11.88
CA SER A 348 -2.19 9.54 -12.29
C SER A 348 -2.81 8.30 -11.64
N SER A 349 -3.21 7.34 -12.48
CA SER A 349 -3.87 6.14 -11.98
C SER A 349 -2.90 5.35 -11.12
N MET A 350 -3.26 5.15 -9.85
CA MET A 350 -2.47 4.29 -8.96
C MET A 350 -2.57 2.85 -9.45
N ASN A 351 -1.51 2.07 -9.22
CA ASN A 351 -1.50 0.63 -9.46
C ASN A 351 -1.09 -0.09 -8.17
N ASN A 352 -1.44 -1.38 -8.08
CA ASN A 352 -1.11 -2.23 -6.93
C ASN A 352 0.12 -3.10 -7.21
N VAL A 353 1.06 -2.62 -8.02
CA VAL A 353 2.26 -3.39 -8.36
C VAL A 353 3.31 -3.14 -7.28
N ASP A 354 3.62 -4.18 -6.50
CA ASP A 354 4.77 -4.18 -5.59
C ASP A 354 6.05 -4.03 -6.42
N GLY A 355 6.69 -2.87 -6.36
CA GLY A 355 8.02 -2.71 -6.92
C GLY A 355 9.09 -2.96 -5.85
N THR A 356 10.29 -3.27 -6.31
CA THR A 356 11.44 -3.47 -5.44
C THR A 356 12.18 -2.16 -5.25
N TYR A 357 12.64 -1.88 -4.03
CA TYR A 357 13.27 -0.60 -3.66
C TYR A 357 14.68 -0.79 -3.12
N ALA A 358 15.49 0.25 -3.26
CA ALA A 358 16.79 0.31 -2.63
C ALA A 358 16.64 0.49 -1.10
N ALA A 359 17.03 -0.50 -0.30
CA ALA A 359 17.02 -0.40 1.16
C ALA A 359 18.05 0.61 1.71
N GLU A 360 19.08 0.88 0.93
CA GLU A 360 20.19 1.79 1.23
C GLU A 360 20.67 2.50 -0.05
N ASP A 361 21.60 3.43 0.07
CA ASP A 361 22.20 4.06 -1.11
C ASP A 361 23.03 3.01 -1.88
N ILE A 362 22.78 2.86 -3.17
CA ILE A 362 23.45 1.90 -4.05
C ILE A 362 24.22 2.67 -5.11
N ALA A 363 25.49 2.33 -5.31
CA ALA A 363 26.31 2.96 -6.34
C ALA A 363 25.89 2.52 -7.74
N ALA A 364 26.20 3.35 -8.75
CA ALA A 364 26.13 2.93 -10.15
C ALA A 364 26.94 1.65 -10.42
N ASP A 365 26.58 0.90 -11.46
CA ASP A 365 27.22 -0.34 -11.90
C ASP A 365 27.22 -1.47 -10.85
N THR A 366 26.25 -1.45 -9.93
CA THR A 366 26.07 -2.50 -8.92
C THR A 366 25.07 -3.54 -9.42
N ILE A 367 25.43 -4.83 -9.34
CA ILE A 367 24.50 -5.94 -9.61
C ILE A 367 23.52 -6.03 -8.44
N LEU A 368 22.24 -5.77 -8.73
CA LEU A 368 21.15 -5.87 -7.76
C LEU A 368 20.67 -7.32 -7.64
N PHE A 369 20.34 -7.91 -8.78
CA PHE A 369 19.76 -9.24 -8.89
C PHE A 369 20.42 -9.97 -10.05
N THR A 370 20.69 -11.25 -9.87
CA THR A 370 20.97 -12.17 -10.96
C THR A 370 19.71 -12.97 -11.26
N GLU A 371 19.66 -13.66 -12.39
CA GLU A 371 18.57 -14.57 -12.75
C GLU A 371 18.21 -15.55 -11.61
N HIS A 372 19.21 -15.94 -10.81
CA HIS A 372 19.03 -16.86 -9.68
C HIS A 372 18.64 -16.19 -8.37
N SER A 373 18.84 -14.86 -8.23
CA SER A 373 18.52 -14.10 -7.02
C SER A 373 17.40 -13.08 -7.21
N MET A 374 16.79 -13.04 -8.40
CA MET A 374 15.66 -12.17 -8.69
C MET A 374 14.48 -12.54 -7.77
N PRO A 375 13.99 -11.59 -6.94
CA PRO A 375 12.78 -11.81 -6.18
C PRO A 375 11.59 -12.02 -7.13
N ASP A 376 10.60 -12.83 -6.72
CA ASP A 376 9.37 -13.08 -7.49
C ASP A 376 8.47 -11.83 -7.47
N CYS A 377 8.90 -10.81 -8.20
CA CYS A 377 8.28 -9.49 -8.27
C CYS A 377 8.48 -8.89 -9.66
N GLU A 378 7.60 -7.97 -10.03
CA GLU A 378 7.73 -7.22 -11.27
C GLU A 378 8.49 -5.93 -11.00
N LEU A 379 9.62 -5.73 -11.70
CA LEU A 379 10.35 -4.47 -11.63
C LEU A 379 9.62 -3.42 -12.46
N HIS A 380 9.45 -2.23 -11.89
CA HIS A 380 8.79 -1.12 -12.56
C HIS A 380 9.52 -0.79 -13.86
N ARG A 381 8.78 -0.42 -14.91
CA ARG A 381 9.41 0.01 -16.17
C ARG A 381 9.20 1.50 -16.38
N SER A 382 10.23 2.18 -16.88
CA SER A 382 10.23 3.63 -17.05
C SER A 382 10.93 4.02 -18.35
N LYS A 383 10.18 4.63 -19.28
CA LYS A 383 10.74 5.21 -20.51
C LYS A 383 11.58 6.45 -20.24
N THR A 384 11.16 7.25 -19.26
CA THR A 384 11.67 8.61 -19.08
C THR A 384 12.84 8.72 -18.11
N ASN A 385 12.93 7.81 -17.13
CA ASN A 385 13.97 7.86 -16.11
C ASN A 385 14.22 6.48 -15.48
N PRO A 386 14.71 5.49 -16.24
CA PRO A 386 15.12 4.22 -15.66
C PRO A 386 16.39 4.41 -14.83
N ASN A 387 16.53 3.63 -13.77
CA ASN A 387 17.74 3.59 -12.95
C ASN A 387 18.41 2.22 -12.90
N CYS A 388 17.81 1.23 -13.57
CA CYS A 388 18.33 -0.11 -13.74
C CYS A 388 18.30 -0.51 -15.22
N GLN A 389 19.15 -1.47 -15.57
CA GLN A 389 19.14 -2.14 -16.87
C GLN A 389 19.34 -3.64 -16.68
N VAL A 390 18.85 -4.42 -17.63
CA VAL A 390 19.14 -5.86 -17.70
C VAL A 390 20.37 -6.04 -18.58
N VAL A 391 21.38 -6.74 -18.07
CA VAL A 391 22.63 -7.07 -18.77
C VAL A 391 22.87 -8.57 -18.76
N GLU A 392 23.52 -9.07 -19.80
CA GLU A 392 24.02 -10.43 -19.86
C GLU A 392 25.46 -10.47 -19.28
N LEU A 393 25.69 -11.33 -18.29
CA LEU A 393 26.98 -11.54 -17.66
C LEU A 393 27.47 -12.96 -17.96
N GLU A 394 28.79 -13.14 -18.11
CA GLU A 394 29.41 -14.46 -18.28
C GLU A 394 29.94 -14.97 -16.93
N ASP A 395 29.67 -16.24 -16.61
CA ASP A 395 30.30 -16.91 -15.47
C ASP A 395 31.77 -17.22 -15.78
N ASP A 396 32.68 -16.64 -15.01
CA ASP A 396 34.13 -16.81 -15.12
C ASP A 396 34.59 -18.28 -15.02
N GLU A 397 33.80 -19.16 -14.36
CA GLU A 397 34.16 -20.57 -14.15
C GLU A 397 33.50 -21.53 -15.15
N GLY A 398 32.35 -21.16 -15.73
CA GLY A 398 31.51 -22.05 -16.55
C GLY A 398 31.39 -21.66 -18.02
N GLY A 399 31.65 -20.40 -18.39
CA GLY A 399 31.39 -19.88 -19.73
C GLY A 399 29.90 -19.84 -20.10
N GLU A 400 29.00 -20.06 -19.14
CA GLU A 400 27.56 -19.89 -19.31
C GLU A 400 27.21 -18.43 -19.02
N SER A 401 26.39 -17.83 -19.88
CA SER A 401 25.87 -16.48 -19.67
C SER A 401 24.55 -16.50 -18.90
N TYR A 402 24.32 -15.49 -18.06
CA TYR A 402 23.09 -15.32 -17.30
C TYR A 402 22.68 -13.85 -17.26
N MET A 403 21.39 -13.59 -17.03
CA MET A 403 20.87 -12.23 -16.98
C MET A 403 21.00 -11.64 -15.58
N ALA A 404 21.30 -10.34 -15.50
CA ALA A 404 21.40 -9.61 -14.24
C ALA A 404 20.81 -8.20 -14.37
N VAL A 405 20.23 -7.70 -13.28
CA VAL A 405 19.78 -6.31 -13.16
C VAL A 405 20.91 -5.50 -12.54
N VAL A 406 21.37 -4.47 -13.24
CA VAL A 406 22.47 -3.60 -12.83
C VAL A 406 22.00 -2.16 -12.76
N THR A 407 22.49 -1.41 -11.77
CA THR A 407 22.18 0.01 -11.61
C THR A 407 22.86 0.86 -12.69
N LEU A 408 22.09 1.75 -13.34
CA LEU A 408 22.56 2.70 -14.37
C LEU A 408 23.22 3.95 -13.78
N ARG A 409 22.86 4.28 -12.55
CA ARG A 409 23.35 5.44 -11.80
C ARG A 409 23.27 5.13 -10.32
N ASP A 410 23.81 6.03 -9.50
CA ASP A 410 23.58 5.98 -8.06
C ASP A 410 22.07 6.02 -7.78
N ILE A 411 21.61 5.08 -6.94
CA ILE A 411 20.23 4.93 -6.49
C ILE A 411 20.19 5.30 -5.01
N LYS A 412 19.25 6.16 -4.63
CA LYS A 412 19.09 6.56 -3.22
C LYS A 412 18.24 5.57 -2.45
N ALA A 413 18.53 5.42 -1.15
CA ALA A 413 17.68 4.64 -0.26
C ALA A 413 16.21 5.10 -0.37
N GLY A 414 15.29 4.16 -0.60
CA GLY A 414 13.87 4.39 -0.82
C GLY A 414 13.46 4.61 -2.28
N GLU A 415 14.40 4.64 -3.22
CA GLU A 415 14.10 4.77 -4.65
C GLU A 415 13.70 3.41 -5.25
N PHE A 416 12.68 3.40 -6.12
CA PHE A 416 12.25 2.22 -6.87
C PHE A 416 13.30 1.77 -7.87
N PHE A 417 13.52 0.47 -7.99
CA PHE A 417 14.20 -0.08 -9.15
C PHE A 417 13.28 -0.01 -10.36
N SER A 418 13.78 0.67 -11.41
CA SER A 418 13.05 0.88 -12.65
C SER A 418 13.92 0.52 -13.86
N ILE A 419 13.43 -0.39 -14.68
CA ILE A 419 14.12 -0.85 -15.89
C ILE A 419 13.63 -0.04 -17.09
N LEU A 420 14.49 0.18 -18.08
CA LEU A 420 14.10 0.76 -19.36
C LEU A 420 13.06 -0.15 -20.06
N ASP A 421 12.02 0.44 -20.65
CA ASP A 421 11.13 -0.31 -21.52
C ASP A 421 11.92 -0.82 -22.74
N SER A 422 11.84 -2.13 -23.00
CA SER A 422 12.34 -2.72 -24.24
C SER A 422 11.39 -2.33 -25.37
N ASP A 423 11.84 -1.50 -26.30
CA ASP A 423 11.08 -0.97 -27.45
C ASP A 423 10.71 -2.03 -28.53
N ASP A 424 10.68 -3.32 -28.20
CA ASP A 424 10.62 -4.42 -29.19
C ASP A 424 9.22 -5.04 -29.40
N GLU A 425 8.13 -4.29 -29.28
CA GLU A 425 6.79 -4.73 -29.72
C GLU A 425 6.07 -3.73 -30.65
N ASP A 426 6.79 -3.16 -31.61
CA ASP A 426 6.17 -2.60 -32.81
C ASP A 426 6.08 -3.71 -33.88
N ASP A 427 5.00 -4.50 -33.81
CA ASP A 427 4.52 -5.37 -34.90
C ASP A 427 4.19 -4.51 -36.13
N SER A 428 5.22 -4.21 -36.93
CA SER A 428 5.05 -3.69 -38.27
C SER A 428 4.63 -4.82 -39.22
N ASP A 429 3.34 -5.14 -39.17
CA ASP A 429 2.64 -5.94 -40.18
C ASP A 429 2.60 -5.17 -41.51
N ASN A 430 3.75 -5.16 -42.20
CA ASN A 430 3.84 -4.75 -43.60
C ASN A 430 3.42 -5.92 -44.47
N GLY A 431 2.12 -6.01 -44.71
CA GLY A 431 1.53 -6.86 -45.75
C GLY A 431 2.10 -6.49 -47.12
N GLU A 432 3.05 -7.28 -47.62
CA GLU A 432 3.44 -7.27 -49.02
C GLU A 432 2.41 -8.08 -49.82
N GLU A 433 1.61 -7.33 -50.59
CA GLU A 433 0.74 -7.83 -51.65
C GLU A 433 1.59 -8.38 -52.80
N ASP A 434 1.69 -9.70 -52.95
CA ASP A 434 2.18 -10.33 -54.17
C ASP A 434 1.00 -10.84 -55.04
N GLU A 435 0.66 -10.04 -56.04
CA GLU A 435 -0.11 -10.45 -57.20
C GLU A 435 0.68 -11.48 -58.03
N LEU A 436 0.21 -12.73 -58.13
CA LEU A 436 0.44 -13.55 -59.32
C LEU A 436 -0.79 -14.38 -59.73
N ASN A 437 -1.29 -13.96 -60.89
CA ASN A 437 -2.36 -14.47 -61.72
C ASN A 437 -2.00 -15.83 -62.38
N SER A 438 -2.95 -16.78 -62.41
CA SER A 438 -3.19 -17.87 -63.40
C SER A 438 -4.17 -18.87 -62.78
N GLY A 439 -5.29 -19.34 -63.34
CA GLY A 439 -5.81 -19.38 -64.69
C GLY A 439 -6.50 -20.76 -64.90
N GLY A 440 -7.81 -20.76 -65.23
CA GLY A 440 -8.58 -21.93 -65.70
C GLY A 440 -9.37 -22.66 -64.60
N GLY A 441 -10.64 -23.05 -64.73
CA GLY A 441 -11.56 -23.10 -65.86
C GLY A 441 -12.45 -24.36 -65.72
N GLY A 442 -13.78 -24.20 -65.73
CA GLY A 442 -14.78 -25.29 -65.82
C GLY A 442 -14.99 -26.09 -64.52
N GLU A 443 -16.16 -26.65 -64.17
CA GLU A 443 -17.43 -26.95 -64.83
C GLU A 443 -18.53 -27.12 -63.76
N GLU A 444 -19.77 -27.20 -64.24
CA GLU A 444 -21.06 -27.25 -63.54
C GLU A 444 -21.30 -28.53 -62.69
N SER A 445 -22.10 -28.41 -61.61
CA SER A 445 -23.22 -29.30 -61.20
C SER A 445 -23.72 -28.83 -59.83
N ASP A 446 -24.91 -28.27 -59.63
CA ASP A 446 -26.26 -28.87 -59.63
C ASP A 446 -26.42 -30.14 -58.78
N CYS A 447 -26.99 -29.97 -57.57
CA CYS A 447 -28.04 -30.79 -56.90
C CYS A 447 -28.11 -30.36 -55.42
N GLY A 448 -29.22 -29.77 -54.95
CA GLY A 448 -30.31 -30.45 -54.23
C GLY A 448 -30.30 -29.99 -52.75
N GLU A 449 -31.32 -29.27 -52.26
CA GLU A 449 -32.39 -29.78 -51.35
C GLU A 449 -31.84 -30.79 -50.32
N GLU A 450 -31.94 -30.59 -49.00
CA GLU A 450 -33.19 -30.54 -48.23
C GLU A 450 -33.06 -29.83 -46.86
N VAL A 451 -34.10 -29.05 -46.58
CA VAL A 451 -34.84 -28.85 -45.33
C VAL A 451 -34.50 -29.78 -44.14
N GLU A 452 -34.18 -29.22 -42.96
CA GLU A 452 -34.96 -29.54 -41.75
C GLU A 452 -34.90 -28.45 -40.67
N GLN A 453 -36.09 -28.02 -40.28
CA GLN A 453 -36.41 -27.16 -39.17
C GLN A 453 -36.44 -27.98 -37.87
N CYS A 454 -35.99 -27.42 -36.75
CA CYS A 454 -36.89 -27.07 -35.63
C CYS A 454 -36.14 -26.57 -34.38
N LEU A 455 -36.67 -25.46 -33.89
CA LEU A 455 -36.51 -24.77 -32.60
C LEU A 455 -36.99 -25.66 -31.41
N PRO A 456 -37.21 -25.11 -30.19
CA PRO A 456 -36.30 -24.44 -29.25
C PRO A 456 -36.45 -24.99 -27.80
N ARG A 457 -35.68 -24.39 -26.88
CA ARG A 457 -35.97 -24.09 -25.45
C ARG A 457 -37.02 -24.93 -24.70
N THR A 458 -36.56 -25.46 -23.57
CA THR A 458 -37.17 -25.23 -22.24
C THR A 458 -36.09 -24.85 -21.26
#